data_AF-K6BWK0-F1
#
_entry.id   AF-K6BWK0-F1
#
_cell.length_a   1.000
_cell.length_b   1.000
_cell.length_c   1.000
_cell.angle_alpha   90.00
_cell.angle_beta   90.00
_cell.angle_gamma   90.00
#
_symmetry.space_group_name_H-M   'P 1'
#
loop_
_entity.id
_entity.type
_entity.pdbx_description
1 polymer ?
#
loop_
_entity_poly.entity_id
_entity_poly.type
_entity_poly.pdbx_seq_one_letter_code
_entity_poly.pdbx_strand_id
1 'polypeptide(L)' 'MTVAAQVKQCKFTLQGIEQGLLNLSTRTQEDEARKILNEAKDTLNEVMMDLDKRVEQLEMEEPQYKGL' A
#
# COMPACT_ATOMS: atom_id res chain seq x y z
N MET A 1 16.04 -8.51 9.61
CA MET A 1 14.83 -8.05 8.89
C MET A 1 14.62 -9.03 7.75
N THR A 2 13.44 -9.65 7.65
CA THR A 2 13.15 -10.65 6.61
C THR A 2 12.71 -9.96 5.32
N VAL A 3 12.64 -10.69 4.20
CA VAL A 3 12.20 -10.11 2.93
C VAL A 3 10.72 -9.73 3.04
N ALA A 4 9.90 -10.59 3.64
CA ALA A 4 8.50 -10.28 3.93
C ALA A 4 8.35 -9.01 4.79
N ALA A 5 9.19 -8.84 5.82
CA ALA A 5 9.17 -7.66 6.67
C ALA A 5 9.54 -6.37 5.90
N GLN A 6 10.50 -6.44 4.98
CA GLN A 6 10.86 -5.30 4.12
C GLN A 6 9.70 -4.92 3.18
N VAL A 7 9.01 -5.91 2.61
CA VAL A 7 7.84 -5.66 1.75
C VAL A 7 6.66 -5.09 2.57
N LYS A 8 6.39 -5.60 3.78
CA LYS A 8 5.42 -5.00 4.71
C LYS A 8 5.76 -3.54 5.03
N GLN A 9 7.04 -3.24 5.29
CA GLN A 9 7.49 -1.87 5.55
C GLN A 9 7.26 -0.95 4.34
N CYS A 10 7.51 -1.44 3.12
CA CYS A 10 7.19 -0.70 1.90
C CYS A 10 5.70 -0.40 1.80
N LYS A 11 4.84 -1.40 2.06
CA LYS A 11 3.38 -1.21 2.09
C LYS A 11 2.96 -0.13 3.08
N PHE A 12 3.53 -0.09 4.29
CA PHE A 12 3.22 0.96 5.27
C PHE A 12 3.59 2.36 4.76
N THR A 13 4.70 2.49 4.04
CA THR A 13 5.06 3.75 3.38
C THR A 13 4.00 4.15 2.34
N LEU A 14 3.51 3.20 1.53
CA LEU A 14 2.45 3.45 0.56
C LEU A 14 1.13 3.85 1.23
N GLN A 15 0.75 3.23 2.35
CA GLN A 15 -0.42 3.63 3.13
C GLN A 15 -0.30 5.09 3.61
N GLY A 16 0.89 5.52 4.04
CA GLY A 16 1.12 6.92 4.39
C GLY A 16 0.90 7.88 3.21
N ILE A 17 1.34 7.48 2.02
CA ILE A 17 1.14 8.25 0.78
C ILE A 17 -0.36 8.31 0.43
N GLU A 18 -1.08 7.20 0.54
CA GLU A 18 -2.53 7.13 0.30
C GLU A 18 -3.29 8.13 1.18
N GLN A 19 -2.97 8.18 2.47
CA GLN A 19 -3.56 9.16 3.39
C GLN A 19 -3.20 10.60 3.00
N GLY A 20 -2.00 10.83 2.45
CA GLY A 20 -1.61 12.11 1.87
C GLY A 20 -2.50 12.52 0.70
N LEU A 21 -2.76 11.59 -0.23
CA LEU A 21 -3.64 11.81 -1.39
C LEU A 21 -5.08 12.11 -0.95
N LEU A 22 -5.60 11.37 0.02
CA LEU A 22 -6.94 11.60 0.59
C LEU A 22 -7.06 12.99 1.21
N ASN A 23 -6.05 13.42 1.99
CA ASN A 23 -6.01 14.74 2.59
C ASN A 23 -5.96 15.85 1.53
N LEU A 24 -5.18 15.67 0.45
CA LEU A 24 -5.14 16.62 -0.66
C LEU A 24 -6.48 16.69 -1.40
N SER A 25 -7.08 15.53 -1.71
CA SER A 25 -8.37 15.42 -2.39
C SER A 25 -9.49 16.13 -1.61
N THR A 26 -9.48 15.98 -0.29
CA THR A 26 -10.46 16.61 0.61
C THR A 26 -10.33 18.13 0.64
N ARG A 27 -9.11 18.66 0.51
CA ARG A 27 -8.81 20.10 0.60
C ARG A 27 -8.92 20.82 -0.74
N THR A 28 -8.83 20.10 -1.85
CA THR A 28 -8.84 20.70 -3.18
C THR A 28 -10.25 21.14 -3.57
N GLN A 29 -10.37 22.32 -4.18
CA GLN A 29 -11.65 22.88 -4.66
C GLN A 29 -11.86 22.64 -6.16
N GLU A 30 -10.82 22.25 -6.87
CA GLU A 30 -10.86 21.99 -8.31
C GLU A 30 -11.25 20.51 -8.53
N ASP A 31 -12.34 20.30 -9.27
CA ASP A 31 -12.99 19.00 -9.40
C ASP A 31 -12.14 17.99 -10.19
N GLU A 32 -11.41 18.45 -11.21
CA GLU A 32 -10.52 17.59 -12.01
C GLU A 32 -9.34 17.07 -11.15
N ALA A 33 -8.71 17.95 -10.37
CA ALA A 33 -7.65 17.59 -9.43
C ALA A 33 -8.16 16.63 -8.36
N ARG A 34 -9.38 16.84 -7.85
CA ARG A 34 -10.01 15.91 -6.89
C ARG A 34 -10.18 14.53 -7.51
N LYS A 35 -10.65 14.47 -8.77
CA LYS A 35 -10.82 13.22 -9.51
C LYS A 35 -9.48 12.51 -9.70
N ILE A 36 -8.45 13.21 -10.17
CA ILE A 36 -7.09 12.63 -10.38
C ILE A 36 -6.52 12.08 -9.07
N LEU A 37 -6.67 12.81 -7.95
CA LEU A 37 -6.19 12.36 -6.64
C LEU A 37 -6.93 11.11 -6.16
N ASN A 38 -8.24 11.01 -6.41
CA ASN A 38 -9.02 9.83 -6.07
C ASN A 38 -8.63 8.62 -6.94
N GLU A 39 -8.44 8.80 -8.24
CA GLU A 39 -7.97 7.74 -9.15
C GLU A 39 -6.57 7.23 -8.77
N ALA A 40 -5.67 8.14 -8.40
CA ALA A 40 -4.33 7.79 -7.89
C ALA A 40 -4.41 6.97 -6.59
N LYS A 41 -5.31 7.35 -5.68
CA LYS A 41 -5.58 6.62 -4.43
C LYS A 41 -6.14 5.22 -4.71
N ASP A 42 -7.06 5.08 -5.66
CA ASP A 42 -7.63 3.79 -6.04
C ASP A 42 -6.56 2.87 -6.67
N THR A 43 -5.72 3.40 -7.56
CA THR A 43 -4.57 2.67 -8.13
C THR A 43 -3.59 2.22 -7.04
N LEU A 44 -3.31 3.08 -6.06
CA LEU A 44 -2.42 2.76 -4.95
C LEU A 44 -2.99 1.64 -4.06
N ASN A 45 -4.32 1.63 -3.87
CA ASN A 45 -5.01 0.56 -3.15
C ASN A 45 -4.85 -0.80 -3.83
N GLU A 46 -5.01 -0.87 -5.15
CA GLU A 46 -4.79 -2.11 -5.90
C GLU A 46 -3.36 -2.63 -5.71
N VAL A 47 -2.35 -1.76 -5.81
CA VAL A 47 -0.94 -2.11 -5.57
C VAL A 47 -0.74 -2.63 -4.16
N MET A 48 -1.33 -1.99 -3.14
CA MET A 48 -1.22 -2.45 -1.75
C MET A 48 -1.88 -3.81 -1.52
N MET A 49 -3.01 -4.10 -2.17
CA MET A 49 -3.66 -5.42 -2.11
C MET A 49 -2.80 -6.52 -2.74
N ASP A 50 -2.07 -6.21 -3.82
CA ASP A 50 -1.16 -7.17 -4.42
C ASP A 50 0.10 -7.37 -3.59
N LEU A 51 0.59 -6.32 -2.92
CA LEU A 51 1.67 -6.46 -1.94
C LEU A 51 1.27 -7.34 -0.76
N ASP A 52 0.02 -7.29 -0.29
CA ASP A 52 -0.47 -8.18 0.77
C ASP A 52 -0.38 -9.65 0.37
N LYS A 53 -0.90 -10.00 -0.80
CA LYS A 53 -0.79 -11.37 -1.34
C LYS A 53 0.68 -11.79 -1.45
N ARG A 54 1.56 -10.88 -1.88
CA ARG A 54 2.98 -11.18 -2.04
C ARG A 54 3.67 -11.39 -0.71
N VAL A 55 3.32 -10.60 0.30
CA VAL A 55 3.81 -10.75 1.66
C VAL A 55 3.43 -12.12 2.22
N GLU A 56 2.18 -12.54 2.09
CA GLU A 56 1.73 -13.86 2.55
C GLU A 56 2.54 -15.01 1.93
N GLN A 57 2.80 -14.94 0.61
CA GLN A 57 3.66 -15.91 -0.08
C GLN A 57 5.09 -15.94 0.46
N LEU A 58 5.68 -14.76 0.67
CA LEU A 58 7.05 -14.64 1.19
C LEU A 58 7.15 -15.18 2.62
N GLU A 59 6.15 -14.93 3.47
CA GLU A 59 6.10 -15.48 4.82
C GLU A 59 6.05 -17.01 4.79
N MET A 60 5.28 -17.62 3.88
CA MET A 60 5.26 -19.09 3.73
C MET A 60 6.59 -19.68 3.23
N GLU A 61 7.36 -18.94 2.44
CA GLU A 61 8.67 -19.38 1.95
C GLU A 61 9.77 -19.26 3.01
N GLU A 62 9.58 -18.38 3.98
CA GLU A 62 10.56 -17.99 4.99
C GLU A 62 10.73 -19.06 6.10
N PRO A 63 11.97 -19.54 6.38
CA PRO A 63 12.21 -20.62 7.35
C PRO A 63 11.66 -20.36 8.74
N GLN A 64 11.69 -19.10 9.20
CA GLN A 64 11.21 -18.67 10.51
C GLN A 64 9.69 -18.83 10.70
N TYR A 65 8.91 -18.96 9.62
CA TYR A 65 7.47 -19.19 9.69
C TYR A 65 7.09 -20.66 9.42
N LYS A 66 8.03 -21.47 8.94
CA LYS A 66 7.85 -22.91 8.70
C LYS A 66 7.91 -23.65 10.04
N GLY A 67 6.78 -23.71 10.74
CA GLY A 67 6.66 -24.38 12.05
C GLY A 67 5.65 -23.75 13.01
N LEU A 68 4.99 -22.66 12.59
CA LEU A 68 3.79 -22.11 13.25
C LEU A 68 2.53 -22.89 12.85
#